data_AF-A0A6P7GRR7-F1
#
_entry.id   AF-A0A6P7GRR7-F1
#
_cell.length_a   1.000
_cell.length_b   1.000
_cell.length_c   1.000
_cell.angle_alpha   90.00
_cell.angle_beta   90.00
_cell.angle_gamma   90.00
#
_symmetry.space_group_name_H-M   'P 1'
#
loop_
_entity.id
_entity.type
_entity.pdbx_description
1 polymer ?
#
loop_
_entity_poly.entity_id
_entity_poly.type
_entity_poly.pdbx_seq_one_letter_code
_entity_poly.pdbx_strand_id
1 'polypeptide(L)'
;MNTEIFLKWLKEKLLPSLHEPSVIVLDNASYHSEILNKQPTNSWTVDKIKEWLTNKNITFPQYCFKPQLLTLAKSHAQPNIYMVDEIIHSFGHRVLRLPPYHCQFNPIEYIWGICKTYFDNHIGYKGYSEEAVLETWQEALDTATPEIWEKKCKKM
;
A
#
# COMPACT_ATOMS: atom_id res chain seq x y z
N MET A 1 6.72 10.52 2.94
CA MET A 1 5.39 10.03 3.34
C MET A 1 5.57 9.04 4.48
N ASN A 2 4.77 9.12 5.55
CA ASN A 2 4.72 8.12 6.62
C ASN A 2 3.29 7.55 6.75
N THR A 3 3.10 6.52 7.57
CA THR A 3 1.78 5.87 7.73
C THR A 3 0.71 6.85 8.22
N GLU A 4 1.03 7.75 9.15
CA GLU A 4 0.05 8.70 9.70
C GLU A 4 -0.48 9.66 8.63
N ILE A 5 0.43 10.29 7.87
CA ILE A 5 0.06 11.23 6.80
C ILE A 5 -0.72 10.49 5.71
N PHE A 6 -0.31 9.28 5.35
CA PHE A 6 -1.02 8.46 4.37
C PHE A 6 -2.44 8.12 4.84
N LEU A 7 -2.60 7.66 6.08
CA LEU A 7 -3.89 7.31 6.64
C LEU A 7 -4.82 8.53 6.75
N LYS A 8 -4.26 9.70 7.08
CA LYS A 8 -5.01 10.95 7.10
C LYS A 8 -5.53 11.29 5.70
N TRP A 9 -4.66 11.29 4.69
CA TRP A 9 -5.08 11.50 3.31
C TRP A 9 -6.10 10.46 2.82
N LEU A 10 -5.88 9.19 3.13
CA LEU A 10 -6.78 8.09 2.75
C LEU A 10 -8.19 8.34 3.29
N LYS A 11 -8.32 8.65 4.58
CA LYS A 11 -9.62 8.85 5.25
C LYS A 11 -10.29 10.18 4.92
N GLU A 12 -9.51 11.25 4.78
CA GLU A 12 -10.06 12.61 4.63
C GLU A 12 -10.22 13.04 3.17
N LYS A 13 -9.51 12.39 2.23
CA LYS A 13 -9.48 12.80 0.82
C LYS A 13 -9.91 11.68 -0.11
N LEU A 14 -9.22 10.54 -0.11
CA LEU A 14 -9.49 9.49 -1.09
C LEU A 14 -10.85 8.84 -0.89
N LEU A 15 -11.09 8.24 0.28
CA LEU A 15 -12.30 7.45 0.55
C LEU A 15 -13.59 8.27 0.44
N PRO A 16 -13.69 9.51 0.96
CA PRO A 16 -14.90 10.33 0.80
C PRO A 16 -15.21 10.73 -0.65
N SER A 17 -14.20 10.68 -1.54
CA SER A 17 -14.35 11.03 -2.95
C SER A 17 -14.82 9.83 -3.80
N LEU A 18 -14.89 8.62 -3.23
CA LEU A 18 -15.35 7.42 -3.92
C LEU A 18 -16.82 7.16 -3.57
N HIS A 19 -17.72 7.43 -4.51
CA HIS A 19 -19.17 7.34 -4.27
C HIS A 19 -19.75 5.94 -4.46
N GLU A 20 -18.98 5.00 -5.00
CA GLU A 20 -19.40 3.63 -5.25
C GLU A 20 -18.35 2.62 -4.78
N PRO A 21 -18.76 1.38 -4.46
CA PRO A 21 -17.83 0.30 -4.15
C PRO A 21 -16.77 0.16 -5.25
N SER A 22 -15.51 0.31 -4.86
CA SER A 22 -14.37 0.42 -5.78
C SER A 22 -13.30 -0.58 -5.38
N VAL A 23 -12.46 -0.97 -6.33
CA VAL A 23 -11.23 -1.72 -6.04
C VAL A 23 -10.07 -0.73 -6.00
N ILE A 24 -9.42 -0.60 -4.84
CA ILE A 24 -8.24 0.22 -4.64
C ILE A 24 -7.01 -0.66 -4.83
N VAL A 25 -6.20 -0.31 -5.83
CA VAL A 25 -4.94 -0.99 -6.12
C VAL A 25 -3.82 -0.33 -5.32
N LEU A 26 -3.11 -1.13 -4.52
CA LEU A 26 -1.98 -0.66 -3.71
C LEU A 26 -0.70 -1.36 -4.13
N ASP A 27 0.39 -0.59 -4.20
CA ASP A 27 1.73 -1.15 -4.30
C ASP A 27 2.23 -1.64 -2.92
N ASN A 28 3.48 -2.09 -2.85
CA ASN A 28 4.07 -2.63 -1.63
C ASN A 28 4.85 -1.59 -0.82
N ALA A 29 4.47 -0.31 -0.86
CA ALA A 29 5.09 0.67 0.02
C ALA A 29 4.91 0.28 1.50
N SER A 30 5.93 0.56 2.32
CA SER A 30 5.98 0.13 3.71
C SER A 30 4.82 0.69 4.56
N TYR A 31 4.39 1.92 4.27
CA TYR A 31 3.27 2.58 4.93
C TYR A 31 1.89 2.02 4.53
N HIS A 32 1.79 1.23 3.46
CA HIS A 32 0.58 0.45 3.16
C HIS A 32 0.50 -0.86 3.93
N SER A 33 1.62 -1.31 4.52
CA SER A 33 1.83 -2.70 4.91
C SER A 33 1.88 -2.90 6.43
N GLU A 34 1.26 -2.00 7.20
CA GLU A 34 1.16 -2.16 8.65
C GLU A 34 0.26 -3.36 9.00
N ILE A 35 0.84 -4.38 9.63
CA ILE A 35 0.18 -5.63 10.01
C ILE A 35 -0.39 -5.51 11.43
N LEU A 36 -1.69 -5.75 11.58
CA LEU A 36 -2.39 -5.75 12.87
C LEU A 36 -2.15 -7.04 13.65
N ASN A 37 -2.22 -8.19 12.99
CA ASN A 37 -2.05 -9.51 13.59
C ASN A 37 -0.58 -9.98 13.53
N LYS A 38 0.35 -9.20 14.09
CA LYS A 38 1.78 -9.53 14.05
C LYS A 38 2.05 -10.93 14.59
N GLN A 39 2.84 -11.68 13.84
CA GLN A 39 3.16 -13.07 14.14
C GLN A 39 4.62 -13.20 14.62
N PRO A 40 4.96 -14.27 15.36
CA PRO A 40 6.31 -14.51 15.83
C PRO A 40 7.37 -14.45 14.73
N THR A 41 8.42 -13.66 14.96
CA THR A 41 9.61 -13.57 14.09
C THR A 41 10.88 -13.85 14.89
N ASN A 42 12.01 -14.00 14.19
CA ASN A 42 13.31 -14.21 14.84
C ASN A 42 13.70 -13.10 15.82
N SER A 43 13.16 -11.88 15.68
CA SER A 43 13.44 -10.77 16.59
C SER A 43 12.62 -10.81 17.89
N TRP A 44 11.58 -11.64 17.99
CA TRP A 44 10.77 -11.75 19.20
C TRP A 44 11.54 -12.48 20.33
N THR A 45 11.26 -12.10 21.57
CA THR A 45 11.75 -12.82 22.75
C THR A 45 11.00 -14.15 22.91
N VAL A 46 11.60 -15.11 23.62
CA VAL A 46 10.97 -16.42 23.88
C VAL A 46 9.62 -16.24 24.56
N ASP A 47 9.53 -15.37 25.57
CA ASP A 47 8.30 -15.13 26.32
C ASP A 47 7.18 -14.58 25.45
N LYS A 48 7.49 -13.64 24.54
CA LYS A 48 6.52 -13.10 23.60
C LYS A 48 6.00 -14.15 22.61
N ILE A 49 6.85 -15.09 22.21
CA ILE A 49 6.44 -16.21 21.35
C ILE A 49 5.52 -17.16 22.13
N LYS A 50 5.85 -17.48 23.39
CA LYS A 50 5.00 -18.30 24.27
C LYS A 50 3.65 -17.64 24.57
N GLU A 51 3.63 -16.35 24.82
CA GLU A 51 2.42 -15.55 25.01
C GLU A 51 1.52 -15.65 23.77
N TRP A 52 2.08 -15.47 22.57
CA TRP A 52 1.32 -15.60 21.33
C TRP A 52 0.74 -17.00 21.13
N LEU A 53 1.52 -18.06 21.38
CA LEU A 53 1.04 -19.45 21.31
C LEU A 53 -0.07 -19.71 22.33
N THR A 54 0.08 -19.22 23.55
CA THR A 54 -0.92 -19.34 24.63
C THR A 54 -2.22 -18.62 24.26
N ASN A 55 -2.14 -17.39 23.75
CA ASN A 55 -3.29 -16.62 23.28
C ASN A 55 -4.02 -17.29 22.11
N LYS A 56 -3.33 -18.15 21.35
CA LYS A 56 -3.89 -18.99 20.28
C LYS A 56 -4.36 -20.37 20.77
N ASN A 57 -4.28 -20.65 22.07
CA ASN A 57 -4.57 -21.95 22.68
C ASN A 57 -3.71 -23.10 22.11
N ILE A 58 -2.46 -22.81 21.75
CA ILE A 58 -1.51 -23.79 21.22
C ILE A 58 -0.62 -24.29 22.36
N THR A 59 -0.63 -25.60 22.59
CA THR A 59 0.22 -26.23 23.60
C THR A 59 1.67 -26.34 23.11
N PHE A 60 2.63 -26.07 23.99
CA PHE A 60 4.05 -26.24 23.72
C PHE A 60 4.77 -26.88 24.92
N PRO A 61 5.88 -27.60 24.72
CA PRO A 61 6.62 -28.20 25.81
C PRO A 61 7.18 -27.17 26.79
N GLN A 62 7.21 -27.50 28.08
CA GLN A 62 7.76 -26.64 29.14
C GLN A 62 9.23 -26.25 28.85
N TYR A 63 10.01 -27.20 28.34
CA TYR A 63 11.38 -27.01 27.86
C TYR A 63 11.40 -27.07 26.33
N CYS A 64 11.41 -25.91 25.68
CA CYS A 64 11.49 -25.80 24.24
C CYS A 64 12.47 -24.69 23.86
N PHE A 65 13.27 -24.95 22.82
CA PHE A 65 14.20 -23.98 22.29
C PHE A 65 13.46 -22.99 21.38
N LYS A 66 13.98 -21.75 21.31
CA LYS A 66 13.39 -20.69 20.45
C LYS A 66 13.12 -21.15 19.00
N PRO A 67 14.00 -21.90 18.32
CA PRO A 67 13.72 -22.39 16.98
C PRO A 67 12.50 -23.33 16.90
N GLN A 68 12.30 -24.19 17.91
CA GLN A 68 11.14 -25.09 17.96
C GLN A 68 9.84 -24.31 18.14
N LEU A 69 9.85 -23.31 19.02
CA LEU A 69 8.71 -22.40 19.21
C LEU A 69 8.37 -21.62 17.95
N LEU A 70 9.38 -21.15 17.21
CA LEU A 70 9.16 -20.45 15.94
C LEU A 70 8.63 -21.37 14.84
N THR A 71 9.13 -22.61 14.75
CA THR A 71 8.59 -23.60 13.81
C THR A 71 7.12 -23.91 14.11
N LEU A 72 6.78 -24.08 15.38
CA LEU A 72 5.39 -24.28 15.81
C LEU A 72 4.53 -23.04 15.52
N ALA A 73 5.02 -21.84 15.82
CA ALA A 73 4.29 -20.61 15.49
C ALA A 73 4.05 -20.47 13.97
N LYS A 74 5.04 -20.83 13.15
CA LYS A 74 4.93 -20.83 11.68
C LYS A 74 3.91 -21.84 11.15
N SER A 75 3.80 -23.03 11.75
CA SER A 75 2.78 -24.02 11.34
C SER A 75 1.35 -23.59 11.66
N HIS A 76 1.18 -22.64 12.57
CA HIS A 76 -0.10 -22.02 12.92
C HIS A 76 -0.23 -20.57 12.41
N ALA A 77 0.62 -20.17 11.46
CA ALA A 77 0.59 -18.82 10.92
C ALA A 77 -0.74 -18.54 10.21
N GLN A 78 -1.25 -17.32 10.37
CA GLN A 78 -2.47 -16.86 9.73
C GLN A 78 -2.14 -15.86 8.60
N PRO A 79 -3.04 -15.62 7.64
CA PRO A 79 -2.88 -14.52 6.69
C PRO A 79 -2.70 -13.19 7.42
N ASN A 80 -1.86 -12.31 6.88
CA ASN A 80 -1.68 -10.98 7.45
C ASN A 80 -2.96 -10.15 7.27
N ILE A 81 -3.34 -9.44 8.32
CA ILE A 81 -4.41 -8.44 8.31
C ILE A 81 -3.71 -7.08 8.29
N TYR A 82 -3.93 -6.33 7.21
CA TYR A 82 -3.32 -5.03 7.01
C TYR A 82 -4.27 -3.91 7.46
N MET A 83 -3.75 -2.97 8.26
CA MET A 83 -4.56 -1.85 8.79
C MET A 83 -5.24 -1.05 7.68
N VAL A 84 -4.50 -0.77 6.60
CA VAL A 84 -5.02 -0.02 5.45
C VAL A 84 -6.16 -0.76 4.77
N ASP A 85 -6.06 -2.09 4.67
CA ASP A 85 -7.09 -2.91 4.02
C ASP A 85 -8.37 -2.91 4.83
N GLU A 86 -8.27 -3.05 6.15
CA GLU A 86 -9.43 -2.98 7.05
C GLU A 86 -10.13 -1.63 6.98
N ILE A 87 -9.37 -0.53 6.91
CA ILE A 87 -9.94 0.81 6.75
C ILE A 87 -10.68 0.89 5.41
N ILE A 88 -10.06 0.48 4.30
CA ILE A 88 -10.69 0.51 2.97
C ILE A 88 -11.96 -0.36 2.94
N HIS A 89 -11.92 -1.56 3.54
CA HIS A 89 -13.06 -2.47 3.66
C HIS A 89 -14.21 -1.85 4.49
N SER A 90 -13.90 -1.17 5.59
CA SER A 90 -14.92 -0.51 6.42
C SER A 90 -15.68 0.62 5.70
N PHE A 91 -15.10 1.17 4.63
CA PHE A 91 -15.75 2.14 3.75
C PHE A 91 -16.48 1.48 2.56
N GLY A 92 -16.53 0.15 2.50
CA GLY A 92 -17.25 -0.60 1.46
C GLY A 92 -16.46 -0.80 0.16
N HIS A 93 -15.15 -0.54 0.17
CA HIS A 93 -14.26 -0.77 -0.98
C HIS A 93 -13.43 -2.05 -0.77
N ARG A 94 -12.77 -2.51 -1.83
CA ARG A 94 -11.89 -3.71 -1.80
C ARG A 94 -10.46 -3.32 -2.10
N VAL A 95 -9.49 -4.07 -1.56
CA VAL A 95 -8.07 -3.86 -1.88
C VAL A 95 -7.55 -4.93 -2.84
N LEU A 96 -6.77 -4.51 -3.82
CA LEU A 96 -5.93 -5.36 -4.65
C LEU A 96 -4.46 -4.96 -4.44
N ARG A 97 -3.67 -5.85 -3.83
CA ARG A 97 -2.22 -5.63 -3.64
C ARG A 97 -1.44 -6.17 -4.82
N LEU A 98 -0.59 -5.34 -5.41
CA LEU A 98 0.30 -5.77 -6.48
C LEU A 98 1.43 -6.65 -5.92
N PRO A 99 1.97 -7.60 -6.71
CA PRO A 99 3.11 -8.38 -6.27
C PRO A 99 4.38 -7.50 -6.19
N PRO A 100 5.30 -7.78 -5.25
CA PRO A 100 6.51 -6.98 -5.08
C PRO A 100 7.34 -6.90 -6.36
N TYR A 101 7.91 -5.72 -6.64
CA TYR A 101 8.81 -5.47 -7.79
C TYR A 101 8.17 -5.64 -9.18
N HIS A 102 6.85 -5.61 -9.30
CA HIS A 102 6.14 -5.68 -10.58
C HIS A 102 5.41 -4.37 -10.93
N CYS A 103 6.17 -3.28 -11.08
CA CYS A 103 5.62 -1.96 -11.45
C CYS A 103 4.87 -1.96 -12.79
N GLN A 104 5.15 -2.92 -13.68
CA GLN A 104 4.44 -3.12 -14.94
C GLN A 104 2.93 -3.37 -14.78
N PHE A 105 2.50 -3.85 -13.61
CA PHE A 105 1.09 -4.04 -13.25
C PHE A 105 0.48 -2.84 -12.54
N ASN A 106 1.20 -1.71 -12.43
CA ASN A 106 0.69 -0.50 -11.82
C ASN A 106 0.44 0.56 -12.90
N PRO A 107 -0.82 0.77 -13.36
CA PRO A 107 -1.13 1.72 -14.42
C PRO A 107 -0.66 3.15 -14.15
N ILE A 108 -0.57 3.55 -12.88
CA ILE A 108 -0.13 4.90 -12.48
C ILE A 108 1.30 5.20 -12.93
N GLU A 109 2.17 4.18 -13.05
CA GLU A 109 3.56 4.36 -13.52
C GLU A 109 3.59 4.85 -14.97
N TYR A 110 2.69 4.33 -15.81
CA TYR A 110 2.55 4.78 -17.19
C TYR A 110 1.96 6.17 -17.29
N ILE A 111 0.99 6.50 -16.42
CA ILE A 111 0.38 7.83 -16.36
C ILE A 111 1.42 8.86 -15.93
N TRP A 112 2.19 8.57 -14.88
CA TRP A 112 3.32 9.41 -14.48
C TRP A 112 4.36 9.55 -15.57
N GLY A 113 4.64 8.49 -16.34
CA GLY A 113 5.50 8.57 -17.52
C GLY A 113 5.02 9.62 -18.52
N ILE A 114 3.72 9.60 -18.86
CA ILE A 114 3.10 10.57 -19.78
C ILE A 114 3.21 12.00 -19.22
N CYS A 115 2.81 12.20 -17.95
CA CYS A 115 2.82 13.53 -17.33
C CYS A 115 4.24 14.09 -17.24
N LYS A 116 5.23 13.29 -16.82
CA LYS A 116 6.63 13.72 -16.75
C LYS A 116 7.18 14.08 -18.12
N THR A 117 6.90 13.28 -19.15
CA THR A 117 7.33 13.61 -20.52
C THR A 117 6.71 14.92 -21.01
N TYR A 118 5.43 15.18 -20.69
CA TYR A 118 4.84 16.49 -20.98
C TYR A 118 5.59 17.59 -20.23
N PHE A 119 5.74 17.45 -18.91
CA PHE A 119 6.41 18.45 -18.07
C PHE A 119 7.84 18.75 -18.56
N ASP A 120 8.67 17.73 -18.79
CA ASP A 120 10.06 17.88 -19.22
C ASP A 120 10.19 18.60 -20.58
N ASN A 121 9.21 18.41 -21.47
CA ASN A 121 9.17 19.08 -22.77
C ASN A 121 8.67 20.53 -22.70
N HIS A 122 7.97 20.92 -21.62
CA HIS A 122 7.31 22.23 -21.51
C HIS A 122 7.88 23.13 -20.42
N ILE A 123 8.68 22.58 -19.50
CA ILE A 123 9.29 23.34 -18.41
C ILE A 123 10.21 24.44 -18.96
N GLY A 124 10.10 25.64 -18.39
CA GLY A 124 10.88 26.81 -18.79
C GLY A 124 10.24 27.68 -19.87
N TYR A 125 9.23 27.22 -20.64
CA TYR A 125 8.51 28.08 -21.59
C TYR A 125 7.80 29.26 -20.91
N LYS A 126 7.29 29.04 -19.70
CA LYS A 126 6.63 30.05 -18.86
C LYS A 126 7.58 30.65 -17.80
N GLY A 127 8.87 30.35 -17.89
CA GLY A 127 9.87 30.67 -16.86
C GLY A 127 9.95 29.60 -15.76
N TYR A 128 10.65 29.95 -14.67
CA TYR A 128 10.98 29.05 -13.56
C TYR A 128 10.46 29.54 -12.20
N SER A 129 9.47 30.45 -12.18
CA SER A 129 8.80 30.79 -10.92
C SER A 129 8.01 29.59 -10.41
N GLU A 130 7.72 29.55 -9.10
CA GLU A 130 6.95 28.47 -8.50
C GLU A 130 5.57 28.34 -9.17
N GLU A 131 4.93 29.47 -9.48
CA GLU A 131 3.64 29.50 -10.17
C GLU A 131 3.73 28.90 -11.58
N ALA A 132 4.76 29.26 -12.35
CA ALA A 132 4.97 28.73 -13.70
C ALA A 132 5.24 27.22 -13.70
N VAL A 133 6.01 26.75 -12.70
CA VAL A 133 6.29 25.32 -12.51
C VAL A 133 5.00 24.57 -12.15
N LEU A 134 4.19 25.10 -11.24
CA LEU A 134 2.92 24.49 -10.84
C LEU A 134 1.90 24.48 -11.98
N GLU A 135 1.82 25.55 -12.76
CA GLU A 135 0.96 25.64 -13.93
C GLU A 135 1.35 24.60 -14.99
N THR A 136 2.66 24.42 -15.23
CA THR A 136 3.15 23.39 -16.15
C THR A 136 2.82 21.98 -15.65
N TRP A 137 2.89 21.73 -14.33
CA TRP A 137 2.46 20.47 -13.75
C TRP A 137 0.97 20.24 -13.86
N GLN A 138 0.15 21.28 -13.69
CA GLN A 138 -1.30 21.16 -13.85
C GLN A 138 -1.63 20.74 -15.28
N GLU A 139 -1.06 21.39 -16.29
CA GLU A 139 -1.22 21.00 -17.69
C GLU A 139 -0.77 19.57 -17.95
N ALA A 140 0.37 19.16 -17.37
CA ALA A 140 0.87 17.80 -17.49
C ALA A 140 -0.13 16.78 -16.93
N LEU A 141 -0.73 17.06 -15.77
CA LEU A 141 -1.76 16.20 -15.16
C LEU A 141 -3.05 16.18 -15.96
N ASP A 142 -3.42 17.30 -16.59
CA ASP A 142 -4.60 17.39 -17.46
C ASP A 142 -4.46 16.51 -18.73
N THR A 143 -3.22 16.14 -19.11
CA THR A 143 -3.01 15.14 -20.16
C THR A 143 -3.43 13.72 -19.76
N ALA A 144 -3.59 13.43 -18.47
CA ALA A 144 -4.03 12.13 -17.98
C ALA A 144 -5.56 11.98 -18.01
N THR A 145 -6.14 12.06 -19.22
CA THR A 145 -7.60 11.99 -19.42
C THR A 145 -8.18 10.62 -19.07
N PRO A 146 -9.50 10.52 -18.81
CA PRO A 146 -10.17 9.23 -18.57
C PRO A 146 -9.91 8.19 -19.66
N GLU A 147 -9.84 8.59 -20.93
CA GLU A 147 -9.57 7.68 -22.05
C GLU A 147 -8.14 7.12 -22.01
N ILE A 148 -7.18 7.95 -21.59
CA ILE A 148 -5.79 7.52 -21.41
C ILE A 148 -5.70 6.53 -20.24
N TRP A 149 -6.34 6.85 -19.11
CA TRP A 149 -6.44 5.94 -17.97
C TRP A 149 -7.05 4.59 -18.38
N GLU A 150 -8.22 4.60 -19.04
CA GLU A 150 -8.91 3.40 -19.47
C GLU A 150 -8.03 2.53 -20.37
N LYS A 151 -7.35 3.14 -21.36
CA LYS A 151 -6.43 2.44 -22.27
C LYS A 151 -5.26 1.78 -21.54
N LYS A 152 -4.75 2.39 -20.47
CA LYS A 152 -3.64 1.83 -19.67
C LYS A 152 -4.12 0.76 -18.71
N CYS A 153 -5.27 0.95 -18.06
CA CYS A 153 -5.87 -0.04 -17.18
C CYS A 153 -6.25 -1.32 -17.93
N LYS A 154 -6.75 -1.25 -19.17
CA LYS A 154 -7.09 -2.42 -20.01
C LYS A 154 -5.89 -3.25 -20.48
N LYS A 155 -4.66 -2.75 -20.32
CA LYS A 155 -3.44 -3.48 -20.68
C LYS A 155 -2.88 -4.33 -19.54
N MET A 156 -3.44 -4.16 -18.33
CA MET A 156 -3.17 -5.00 -17.17
C MET A 156 -4.03 -6.26 -17.24
#